data_AF-A0A935IZH7-F1
#
_entry.id   AF-A0A935IZH7-F1
#
_cell.length_a   1.000
_cell.length_b   1.000
_cell.length_c   1.000
_cell.angle_alpha   90.00
_cell.angle_beta   90.00
_cell.angle_gamma   90.00
#
_symmetry.space_group_name_H-M   'P 1'
#
loop_
_entity.id
_entity.type
_entity.pdbx_description
1 polymer ?
#
loop_
_entity_poly.entity_id
_entity_poly.type
_entity_poly.pdbx_seq_one_letter_code
_entity_poly.pdbx_strand_id
1 'polypeptide(L)'
;MNDDVKKYIYGAVTVFLVGVLAWVAIVYINSCGFTLTCIRGAQTVARTPIPTLLPATMPAMQAGDGKVIVSDKCRVAAVDLIGAWVEAGSSETEAFQFTDINGLNCESSFTEVMPLFVESNFWVSGSLSCVSCHSVDVTISLAQLDLSSYAGITAGSRRADAESKGTDILGGGKWEGSLLYDFLTTAKADVPGHTEAVSDLVIFAGKPLPTPTSTPKP
;
A
#
# COMPACT_ATOMS: atom_id res chain seq x y z
N MET A 1 30.23 48.68 31.99
CA MET A 1 30.74 48.16 30.70
C MET A 1 30.77 49.32 29.73
N ASN A 2 31.96 49.74 29.30
CA ASN A 2 32.12 50.90 28.39
C ASN A 2 31.35 50.65 27.09
N ASP A 3 30.74 51.69 26.54
CA ASP A 3 29.89 51.56 25.33
C ASP A 3 30.68 51.06 24.11
N ASP A 4 31.98 51.30 24.08
CA ASP A 4 32.89 50.73 23.08
C ASP A 4 32.94 49.20 23.15
N VAL A 5 33.00 48.62 24.35
CA VAL A 5 33.04 47.17 24.55
C VAL A 5 31.72 46.52 24.11
N LYS A 6 30.59 47.16 24.41
CA LYS A 6 29.27 46.71 23.91
C LYS A 6 29.22 46.71 22.39
N LYS A 7 29.72 47.77 21.75
CA LYS A 7 29.77 47.89 20.29
C LYS A 7 30.62 46.79 19.64
N TYR A 8 31.78 46.47 20.23
CA TYR A 8 32.61 45.36 19.75
C TYR A 8 31.93 44.00 19.94
N ILE A 9 31.29 43.76 21.08
CA ILE A 9 30.56 42.50 21.35
C ILE A 9 29.40 42.32 20.36
N TYR A 10 28.55 43.35 20.18
CA TYR A 10 27.44 43.25 19.24
C TYR A 10 27.92 43.16 17.78
N GLY A 11 29.01 43.83 17.43
CA GLY A 11 29.64 43.70 16.13
C GLY A 11 30.11 42.26 15.86
N ALA A 12 30.82 41.65 16.80
CA ALA A 12 31.31 40.28 16.70
C ALA A 12 30.17 39.27 16.60
N VAL A 13 29.13 39.41 17.44
CA VAL A 13 27.95 38.53 17.41
C VAL A 13 27.20 38.66 16.09
N THR A 14 27.02 39.88 15.58
CA THR A 14 26.33 40.10 14.30
C THR A 14 27.09 39.47 13.14
N VAL A 15 28.41 39.67 13.07
CA VAL A 15 29.25 39.06 12.03
C VAL A 15 29.21 37.54 12.12
N PHE A 16 29.26 36.98 13.33
CA PHE A 16 29.19 35.53 13.54
C PHE A 16 27.85 34.96 13.04
N LEU A 17 26.72 35.58 13.42
CA LEU A 17 25.40 35.10 13.00
C LEU A 17 25.22 35.20 11.47
N VAL A 18 25.64 36.29 10.86
CA VAL A 18 25.60 36.45 9.39
C VAL A 18 26.50 35.41 8.71
N GLY A 19 27.69 35.16 9.27
CA GLY A 19 28.61 34.13 8.77
C GLY A 19 28.02 32.73 8.83
N VAL A 20 27.36 32.37 9.93
CA VAL A 20 26.68 31.07 10.09
C VAL A 20 25.53 30.93 9.09
N LEU A 21 24.70 31.96 8.94
CA LEU A 21 23.58 31.92 7.97
C LEU A 21 24.09 31.79 6.53
N ALA A 22 25.15 32.52 6.17
CA ALA A 22 25.78 32.40 4.86
C ALA A 22 26.36 31.00 4.65
N TRP A 23 27.03 30.43 5.65
CA TRP A 23 27.58 29.08 5.58
C TRP A 23 26.49 28.02 5.42
N VAL A 24 25.40 28.10 6.21
CA VAL A 24 24.24 27.18 6.08
C VAL A 24 23.62 27.29 4.68
N ALA A 25 23.46 28.50 4.15
CA ALA A 25 22.95 28.70 2.80
C ALA A 25 23.88 28.11 1.73
N ILE A 26 25.20 28.24 1.88
CA ILE A 26 26.20 27.63 0.99
C ILE A 26 26.09 26.11 1.04
N VAL A 27 26.03 25.51 2.24
CA VAL A 27 25.86 24.05 2.39
C VAL A 27 24.55 23.59 1.74
N TYR A 28 23.45 24.29 2.00
CA TYR A 28 22.15 23.98 1.43
C TYR A 28 22.17 24.04 -0.11
N ILE A 29 22.72 25.10 -0.71
CA ILE A 29 22.79 25.24 -2.18
C ILE A 29 23.69 24.16 -2.78
N ASN A 30 24.82 23.83 -2.16
CA ASN A 30 25.70 22.76 -2.64
C ASN A 30 25.04 21.37 -2.57
N SER A 31 24.25 21.12 -1.52
CA SER A 31 23.59 19.83 -1.31
C SER A 31 22.29 19.69 -2.11
N CYS A 32 21.47 20.74 -2.17
CA CYS A 32 20.07 20.68 -2.63
C CYS A 32 19.80 21.56 -3.87
N GLY A 33 20.70 22.47 -4.27
CA GLY A 33 20.47 23.45 -5.34
C GLY A 33 19.59 24.63 -4.92
N PHE A 34 19.00 25.35 -5.89
CA PHE A 34 18.07 26.47 -5.66
C PHE A 34 16.60 26.04 -5.49
N THR A 35 16.32 24.75 -5.40
CA THR A 35 14.96 24.23 -5.24
C THR A 35 14.62 24.08 -3.76
N LEU A 36 13.34 24.27 -3.41
CA LEU A 36 12.81 24.01 -2.06
C LEU A 36 12.55 22.52 -1.81
N THR A 37 12.81 21.67 -2.80
CA THR A 37 12.65 20.22 -2.75
C THR A 37 14.05 19.58 -2.73
N CYS A 38 14.63 19.37 -1.54
CA CYS A 38 15.94 18.74 -1.43
C CYS A 38 15.87 17.23 -1.71
N ILE A 39 15.96 16.85 -3.00
CA ILE A 39 15.81 15.44 -3.44
C ILE A 39 17.09 14.62 -3.18
N ARG A 40 18.26 15.26 -3.03
CA ARG A 40 19.54 14.55 -2.78
C ARG A 40 19.75 14.04 -1.36
N GLY A 41 18.88 14.42 -0.41
CA GLY A 41 18.88 13.87 0.96
C GLY A 41 18.11 12.56 1.09
N ALA A 42 17.36 12.15 0.06
CA ALA A 42 16.75 10.84 0.03
C ALA A 42 17.87 9.80 -0.07
N GLN A 43 18.07 9.02 1.01
CA GLN A 43 18.96 7.87 1.02
C GLN A 43 18.63 7.03 -0.22
N THR A 44 19.55 6.98 -1.19
CA THR A 44 19.46 5.97 -2.23
C THR A 44 19.56 4.64 -1.50
N VAL A 45 18.45 3.91 -1.39
CA VAL A 45 18.42 2.56 -0.84
C VAL A 45 19.57 1.80 -1.50
N ALA A 46 20.61 1.50 -0.73
CA ALA A 46 21.72 0.70 -1.18
C ALA A 46 21.15 -0.69 -1.46
N ARG A 47 20.75 -0.91 -2.72
CA ARG A 47 20.39 -2.24 -3.18
C ARG A 47 21.68 -3.05 -3.14
N THR A 48 21.83 -3.90 -2.13
CA THR A 48 22.79 -4.98 -2.17
C THR A 48 22.61 -5.69 -3.51
N PRO A 49 23.69 -5.95 -4.28
CA PRO A 49 23.58 -6.73 -5.49
C PRO A 49 22.86 -8.03 -5.13
N ILE A 50 21.68 -8.25 -5.74
CA ILE A 50 20.99 -9.53 -5.65
C ILE A 50 22.03 -10.56 -6.13
N PRO A 51 22.42 -11.56 -5.32
CA PRO A 51 23.31 -12.61 -5.77
C PRO A 51 22.68 -13.20 -7.03
N THR A 52 23.43 -13.11 -8.12
CA THR A 52 23.05 -13.35 -9.50
C THR A 52 22.13 -14.57 -9.60
N LEU A 53 20.81 -14.34 -9.59
CA LEU A 53 19.88 -15.35 -10.02
C LEU A 53 20.15 -15.56 -11.50
N LEU A 54 20.36 -16.83 -11.85
CA LEU A 54 20.56 -17.38 -13.18
C LEU A 54 19.87 -16.52 -14.26
N PRO A 55 20.58 -16.12 -15.34
CA PRO A 55 20.01 -15.25 -16.35
C PRO A 55 18.79 -15.92 -16.97
N ALA A 56 17.61 -15.38 -16.66
CA ALA A 56 16.41 -15.66 -17.43
C ALA A 56 16.67 -15.12 -18.84
N THR A 57 16.82 -16.03 -19.81
CA THR A 57 16.76 -15.73 -21.24
C THR A 57 15.34 -15.28 -21.60
N MET A 58 14.95 -14.10 -21.15
CA MET A 58 13.79 -13.42 -21.70
C MET A 58 14.23 -12.68 -22.98
N PRO A 59 13.46 -12.76 -24.06
CA PRO A 59 13.71 -11.96 -25.26
C PRO A 59 13.85 -10.48 -24.88
N ALA A 60 14.80 -9.79 -25.50
CA ALA A 60 14.95 -8.35 -25.34
C ALA A 60 13.62 -7.65 -25.67
N MET A 61 13.12 -6.86 -24.72
CA MET A 61 11.94 -6.04 -24.90
C MET A 61 12.19 -5.08 -26.07
N GLN A 62 11.47 -5.30 -27.19
CA GLN A 62 11.44 -4.36 -28.29
C GLN A 62 10.86 -3.04 -27.77
N ALA A 63 11.58 -1.95 -27.99
CA ALA A 63 11.03 -0.61 -27.85
C ALA A 63 9.90 -0.45 -28.86
N GLY A 64 8.68 -0.77 -28.44
CA GLY A 64 7.47 -0.53 -29.22
C GLY A 64 7.21 0.96 -29.32
N ASP A 65 6.87 1.40 -30.53
CA ASP A 65 6.39 2.73 -30.84
C ASP A 65 5.37 3.22 -29.79
N GLY A 66 5.46 4.52 -29.45
CA GLY A 66 4.65 5.19 -28.43
C GLY A 66 3.14 5.09 -28.66
N LYS A 67 2.58 3.93 -28.35
CA LYS A 67 1.16 3.69 -28.15
C LYS A 67 0.98 3.54 -26.66
N VAL A 68 0.14 4.40 -26.07
CA VAL A 68 -0.28 4.28 -24.68
C VAL A 68 -0.78 2.85 -24.48
N ILE A 69 -0.04 2.04 -23.73
CA ILE A 69 -0.53 0.75 -23.27
C ILE A 69 -1.64 1.10 -22.27
N VAL A 70 -2.88 1.09 -22.75
CA VAL A 70 -4.02 0.90 -21.87
C VAL A 70 -3.76 -0.45 -21.22
N SER A 71 -3.39 -0.45 -19.95
CA SER A 71 -3.30 -1.67 -19.16
C SER A 71 -4.65 -2.39 -19.31
N ASP A 72 -4.62 -3.66 -19.73
CA ASP A 72 -5.82 -4.51 -19.78
C ASP A 72 -6.45 -4.72 -18.38
N LYS A 73 -5.75 -4.25 -17.33
CA LYS A 73 -6.20 -4.26 -15.94
C LYS A 73 -6.57 -2.87 -15.44
N CYS A 74 -7.60 -2.83 -14.60
CA CYS A 74 -8.07 -1.62 -13.93
C CYS A 74 -7.18 -1.26 -12.73
N ARG A 75 -7.24 0.00 -12.30
CA ARG A 75 -6.50 0.50 -11.14
C ARG A 75 -7.44 0.75 -9.97
N VAL A 76 -7.14 0.19 -8.82
CA VAL A 76 -8.00 0.25 -7.62
C VAL A 76 -7.15 0.20 -6.36
N ALA A 77 -7.60 0.83 -5.26
CA ALA A 77 -6.95 0.61 -3.98
C ALA A 77 -7.18 -0.84 -3.54
N ALA A 78 -6.17 -1.50 -2.98
CA ALA A 78 -6.27 -2.91 -2.58
C ALA A 78 -7.40 -3.13 -1.55
N VAL A 79 -7.57 -2.18 -0.61
CA VAL A 79 -8.67 -2.18 0.36
C VAL A 79 -10.03 -2.06 -0.32
N ASP A 80 -10.15 -1.25 -1.37
CA ASP A 80 -11.42 -1.08 -2.11
C ASP A 80 -11.74 -2.32 -2.95
N LEU A 81 -10.73 -3.03 -3.47
CA LEU A 81 -10.96 -4.30 -4.17
C LEU A 81 -11.53 -5.37 -3.22
N ILE A 82 -10.99 -5.47 -2.01
CA ILE A 82 -11.54 -6.35 -0.96
C ILE A 82 -12.96 -5.91 -0.61
N GLY A 83 -13.18 -4.60 -0.46
CA GLY A 83 -14.50 -4.04 -0.18
C GLY A 83 -15.55 -4.41 -1.23
N ALA A 84 -15.24 -4.22 -2.51
CA ALA A 84 -16.14 -4.57 -3.59
C ALA A 84 -16.47 -6.07 -3.62
N TRP A 85 -15.50 -6.94 -3.32
CA TRP A 85 -15.75 -8.38 -3.16
C TRP A 85 -16.66 -8.68 -1.98
N VAL A 86 -16.46 -8.00 -0.84
CA VAL A 86 -17.30 -8.15 0.36
C VAL A 86 -18.73 -7.69 0.11
N GLU A 87 -18.91 -6.52 -0.47
CA GLU A 87 -20.24 -5.96 -0.77
C GLU A 87 -21.00 -6.76 -1.84
N ALA A 88 -20.29 -7.42 -2.75
CA ALA A 88 -20.87 -8.35 -3.72
C ALA A 88 -21.29 -9.70 -3.10
N GLY A 89 -21.10 -9.90 -1.79
CA GLY A 89 -21.50 -11.11 -1.07
C GLY A 89 -20.37 -12.12 -0.85
N SER A 90 -19.12 -11.73 -1.09
CA SER A 90 -17.93 -12.54 -0.82
C SER A 90 -17.93 -13.91 -1.50
N SER A 91 -18.35 -13.99 -2.77
CA SER A 91 -18.37 -15.27 -3.50
C SER A 91 -16.95 -15.76 -3.81
N GLU A 92 -16.70 -17.08 -3.72
CA GLU A 92 -15.42 -17.69 -4.11
C GLU A 92 -15.27 -17.77 -5.63
N THR A 93 -16.37 -18.00 -6.34
CA THR A 93 -16.35 -18.37 -7.77
C THR A 93 -16.99 -17.33 -8.67
N GLU A 94 -17.92 -16.55 -8.16
CA GLU A 94 -18.62 -15.56 -8.97
C GLU A 94 -17.79 -14.29 -9.13
N ALA A 95 -17.94 -13.66 -10.29
CA ALA A 95 -17.32 -12.37 -10.55
C ALA A 95 -18.06 -11.26 -9.81
N PHE A 96 -17.33 -10.22 -9.41
CA PHE A 96 -17.88 -9.02 -8.81
C PHE A 96 -17.39 -7.78 -9.57
N GLN A 97 -18.20 -6.72 -9.52
CA GLN A 97 -17.89 -5.47 -10.20
C GLN A 97 -17.37 -4.43 -9.21
N PHE A 98 -16.47 -3.57 -9.69
CA PHE A 98 -15.98 -2.40 -8.96
C PHE A 98 -15.72 -1.26 -9.95
N THR A 99 -15.64 -0.04 -9.42
CA THR A 99 -15.26 1.13 -10.21
C THR A 99 -13.78 1.43 -9.98
N ASP A 100 -13.02 1.55 -11.07
CA ASP A 100 -11.61 1.91 -11.01
C ASP A 100 -11.44 3.39 -10.63
N ILE A 101 -10.21 3.78 -10.29
CA ILE A 101 -9.89 5.18 -9.92
C ILE A 101 -10.12 6.20 -11.05
N ASN A 102 -10.32 5.75 -12.29
CA ASN A 102 -10.63 6.59 -13.45
C ASN A 102 -12.14 6.60 -13.79
N GLY A 103 -12.97 5.93 -12.99
CA GLY A 103 -14.42 5.82 -13.20
C GLY A 103 -14.86 4.72 -14.18
N LEU A 104 -13.97 3.82 -14.59
CA LEU A 104 -14.31 2.67 -15.43
C LEU A 104 -14.90 1.55 -14.58
N ASN A 105 -16.00 0.96 -15.06
CA ASN A 105 -16.53 -0.26 -14.45
C ASN A 105 -15.68 -1.45 -14.84
N CYS A 106 -15.28 -2.22 -13.85
CA CYS A 106 -14.38 -3.35 -13.97
C CYS A 106 -14.95 -4.56 -13.28
N GLU A 107 -14.51 -5.73 -13.72
CA GLU A 107 -14.90 -7.02 -13.15
C GLU A 107 -13.67 -7.77 -12.65
N SER A 108 -13.76 -8.36 -11.46
CA SER A 108 -12.74 -9.23 -10.87
C SER A 108 -13.40 -10.43 -10.17
N SER A 109 -12.60 -11.29 -9.56
CA SER A 109 -13.03 -12.47 -8.81
C SER A 109 -12.13 -12.69 -7.60
N PHE A 110 -12.53 -13.57 -6.69
CA PHE A 110 -11.75 -13.88 -5.49
C PHE A 110 -10.30 -14.31 -5.77
N THR A 111 -10.02 -14.84 -6.96
CA THR A 111 -8.65 -15.22 -7.37
C THR A 111 -7.65 -14.05 -7.36
N GLU A 112 -8.11 -12.81 -7.54
CA GLU A 112 -7.24 -11.62 -7.43
C GLU A 112 -7.29 -10.96 -6.04
N VAL A 113 -8.28 -11.31 -5.21
CA VAL A 113 -8.39 -10.87 -3.81
C VAL A 113 -7.50 -11.73 -2.91
N MET A 114 -7.38 -13.01 -3.19
CA MET A 114 -6.61 -13.95 -2.37
C MET A 114 -5.12 -13.58 -2.21
N PRO A 115 -4.39 -13.17 -3.27
CA PRO A 115 -3.00 -12.71 -3.18
C PRO A 115 -2.78 -11.60 -2.14
N LEU A 116 -3.77 -10.74 -1.90
CA LEU A 116 -3.68 -9.63 -0.95
C LEU A 116 -3.45 -10.10 0.49
N PHE A 117 -3.82 -11.35 0.82
CA PHE A 117 -3.64 -11.93 2.14
C PHE A 117 -2.37 -12.79 2.26
N VAL A 118 -1.95 -13.41 1.16
CA VAL A 118 -0.91 -14.45 1.18
C VAL A 118 0.46 -13.96 0.73
N GLU A 119 0.53 -12.90 -0.07
CA GLU A 119 1.80 -12.39 -0.58
C GLU A 119 2.52 -11.52 0.46
N SER A 120 3.79 -11.82 0.68
CA SER A 120 4.67 -10.96 1.49
C SER A 120 5.16 -9.78 0.66
N ASN A 121 5.51 -8.68 1.32
CA ASN A 121 5.90 -7.41 0.69
C ASN A 121 4.79 -6.78 -0.18
N PHE A 122 3.53 -7.18 0.02
CA PHE A 122 2.41 -6.68 -0.76
C PHE A 122 2.00 -5.28 -0.29
N TRP A 123 1.54 -5.17 0.96
CA TRP A 123 1.00 -3.93 1.54
C TRP A 123 2.05 -2.84 1.75
N VAL A 124 3.21 -3.24 2.29
CA VAL A 124 4.37 -2.36 2.53
C VAL A 124 5.64 -3.12 2.17
N SER A 125 6.67 -2.42 1.67
CA SER A 125 7.97 -3.05 1.42
C SER A 125 8.56 -3.63 2.70
N GLY A 126 8.95 -4.90 2.69
CA GLY A 126 9.44 -5.63 3.86
C GLY A 126 8.34 -6.22 4.75
N SER A 127 7.05 -6.01 4.45
CA SER A 127 5.96 -6.56 5.24
C SER A 127 5.85 -8.08 5.13
N LEU A 128 5.44 -8.72 6.23
CA LEU A 128 5.00 -10.11 6.22
C LEU A 128 3.63 -10.22 5.53
N SER A 129 3.33 -11.39 4.98
CA SER A 129 1.96 -11.71 4.56
C SER A 129 1.04 -11.86 5.78
N CYS A 130 -0.26 -11.64 5.60
CA CYS A 130 -1.25 -11.81 6.66
C CYS A 130 -1.24 -13.25 7.20
N VAL A 131 -1.03 -14.23 6.32
CA VAL A 131 -0.95 -15.65 6.68
C VAL A 131 0.25 -16.03 7.53
N SER A 132 1.25 -15.16 7.65
CA SER A 132 2.40 -15.39 8.54
C SER A 132 1.97 -15.41 10.02
N CYS A 133 0.85 -14.76 10.36
CA CYS A 133 0.28 -14.76 11.71
C CYS A 133 -1.16 -15.31 11.76
N HIS A 134 -1.89 -15.28 10.65
CA HIS A 134 -3.27 -15.77 10.52
C HIS A 134 -3.35 -16.94 9.55
N SER A 135 -2.89 -18.12 10.00
CA SER A 135 -2.69 -19.31 9.19
C SER A 135 -3.77 -20.38 9.43
N VAL A 136 -3.68 -21.48 8.68
CA VAL A 136 -4.59 -22.63 8.79
C VAL A 136 -4.63 -23.25 10.19
N ASP A 137 -3.52 -23.23 10.93
CA ASP A 137 -3.48 -23.75 12.30
C ASP A 137 -3.98 -22.69 13.28
N VAL A 138 -5.28 -22.73 13.57
CA VAL A 138 -5.92 -21.77 14.46
C VAL A 138 -5.61 -21.97 15.94
N THR A 139 -4.90 -23.04 16.32
CA THR A 139 -4.46 -23.21 17.71
C THR A 139 -3.30 -22.28 18.06
N ILE A 140 -2.48 -21.93 17.05
CA ILE A 140 -1.34 -21.01 17.18
C ILE A 140 -1.57 -19.67 16.47
N SER A 141 -2.48 -19.61 15.50
CA SER A 141 -2.74 -18.38 14.74
C SER A 141 -3.36 -17.31 15.62
N LEU A 142 -2.90 -16.07 15.44
CA LEU A 142 -3.40 -14.94 16.20
C LEU A 142 -4.89 -14.73 15.92
N ALA A 143 -5.62 -14.45 17.00
CA ALA A 143 -7.08 -14.36 16.99
C ALA A 143 -7.79 -15.60 16.43
N GLN A 144 -7.17 -16.78 16.43
CA GLN A 144 -7.75 -18.02 15.89
C GLN A 144 -8.31 -17.84 14.46
N LEU A 145 -7.64 -17.00 13.66
CA LEU A 145 -8.07 -16.58 12.32
C LEU A 145 -7.16 -17.24 11.27
N ASP A 146 -7.79 -17.75 10.21
CA ASP A 146 -7.12 -18.27 9.03
C ASP A 146 -7.42 -17.36 7.81
N LEU A 147 -6.39 -16.74 7.23
CA LEU A 147 -6.50 -15.95 6.00
C LEU A 147 -5.86 -16.66 4.79
N SER A 148 -5.50 -17.94 4.93
CA SER A 148 -4.80 -18.73 3.90
C SER A 148 -5.73 -19.42 2.91
N SER A 149 -7.05 -19.32 3.11
CA SER A 149 -8.05 -19.89 2.21
C SER A 149 -9.36 -19.11 2.26
N TYR A 150 -10.18 -19.26 1.22
CA TYR A 150 -11.56 -18.74 1.21
C TYR A 150 -12.38 -19.25 2.42
N ALA A 151 -12.28 -20.55 2.70
CA ALA A 151 -12.97 -21.18 3.81
C ALA A 151 -12.54 -20.61 5.17
N GLY A 152 -11.25 -20.33 5.33
CA GLY A 152 -10.69 -19.67 6.53
C GLY A 152 -11.22 -18.24 6.70
N ILE A 153 -11.11 -17.42 5.64
CA ILE A 153 -11.55 -16.01 5.66
C ILE A 153 -13.04 -15.93 6.04
N THR A 154 -13.88 -16.75 5.41
CA THR A 154 -15.32 -16.79 5.68
C THR A 154 -15.68 -17.53 6.98
N ALA A 155 -14.74 -18.26 7.60
CA ALA A 155 -14.95 -18.83 8.92
C ALA A 155 -14.77 -17.81 10.05
N GLY A 156 -14.04 -16.73 9.78
CA GLY A 156 -13.86 -15.61 10.70
C GLY A 156 -12.82 -15.87 11.79
N SER A 157 -12.80 -15.00 12.79
CA SER A 157 -11.82 -15.03 13.90
C SER A 157 -12.41 -15.64 15.18
N ARG A 158 -11.58 -15.88 16.19
CA ARG A 158 -11.98 -16.38 17.53
C ARG A 158 -12.71 -17.73 17.47
N ARG A 159 -12.30 -18.59 16.54
CA ARG A 159 -12.88 -19.91 16.32
C ARG A 159 -12.45 -20.86 17.45
N ALA A 160 -13.35 -21.77 17.83
CA ALA A 160 -13.02 -22.81 18.82
C ALA A 160 -12.03 -23.85 18.27
N ASP A 161 -12.16 -24.16 16.99
CA ASP A 161 -11.34 -25.11 16.25
C ASP A 161 -11.37 -24.78 14.74
N ALA A 162 -10.71 -25.61 13.93
CA ALA A 162 -10.57 -25.38 12.50
C ALA A 162 -11.87 -25.51 11.68
N GLU A 163 -12.89 -26.19 12.21
CA GLU A 163 -14.15 -26.45 11.52
C GLU A 163 -15.26 -25.49 11.96
N SER A 164 -15.11 -24.90 13.14
CA SER A 164 -16.07 -23.97 13.73
C SER A 164 -16.08 -22.62 13.00
N LYS A 165 -17.26 -21.99 12.95
CA LYS A 165 -17.40 -20.56 12.61
C LYS A 165 -17.13 -19.70 13.85
N GLY A 166 -16.55 -18.53 13.65
CA GLY A 166 -16.23 -17.58 14.69
C GLY A 166 -16.89 -16.22 14.48
N THR A 167 -16.24 -15.16 14.95
CA THR A 167 -16.63 -13.77 14.70
C THR A 167 -16.39 -13.41 13.24
N ASP A 168 -17.47 -13.01 12.57
CA ASP A 168 -17.41 -12.52 11.19
C ASP A 168 -16.48 -11.32 11.06
N ILE A 169 -15.54 -11.41 10.11
CA ILE A 169 -14.57 -10.35 9.82
C ILE A 169 -14.96 -9.52 8.60
N LEU A 170 -15.98 -9.93 7.84
CA LEU A 170 -16.44 -9.30 6.59
C LEU A 170 -17.68 -8.42 6.79
N GLY A 171 -18.20 -8.32 8.02
CA GLY A 171 -19.25 -7.35 8.38
C GLY A 171 -20.62 -7.64 7.75
N GLY A 172 -20.90 -8.90 7.39
CA GLY A 172 -22.16 -9.30 6.75
C GLY A 172 -22.38 -8.64 5.40
N GLY A 173 -21.30 -8.37 4.64
CA GLY A 173 -21.33 -7.69 3.35
C GLY A 173 -21.34 -6.16 3.45
N LYS A 174 -21.16 -5.59 4.65
CA LYS A 174 -21.00 -4.14 4.85
C LYS A 174 -19.54 -3.84 5.15
N TRP A 175 -18.80 -3.45 4.12
CA TRP A 175 -17.34 -3.39 4.17
C TRP A 175 -16.80 -2.47 5.27
N GLU A 176 -17.25 -1.23 5.34
CA GLU A 176 -16.75 -0.23 6.30
C GLU A 176 -17.14 -0.57 7.75
N GLY A 177 -18.14 -1.44 7.94
CA GLY A 177 -18.53 -1.96 9.25
C GLY A 177 -17.80 -3.24 9.65
N SER A 178 -16.91 -3.75 8.80
CA SER A 178 -16.23 -5.03 8.99
C SER A 178 -14.99 -4.89 9.87
N LEU A 179 -14.64 -5.97 10.59
CA LEU A 179 -13.40 -6.00 11.38
C LEU A 179 -12.18 -5.91 10.46
N LEU A 180 -12.22 -6.55 9.29
CA LEU A 180 -11.10 -6.52 8.36
C LEU A 180 -10.81 -5.10 7.86
N TYR A 181 -11.85 -4.32 7.55
CA TYR A 181 -11.69 -2.91 7.17
C TYR A 181 -11.01 -2.09 8.28
N ASP A 182 -11.45 -2.24 9.52
CA ASP A 182 -10.86 -1.54 10.68
C ASP A 182 -9.36 -1.87 10.83
N PHE A 183 -8.97 -3.14 10.68
CA PHE A 183 -7.56 -3.56 10.76
C PHE A 183 -6.70 -3.12 9.57
N LEU A 184 -7.29 -2.89 8.39
CA LEU A 184 -6.56 -2.40 7.23
C LEU A 184 -6.44 -0.87 7.20
N THR A 185 -7.41 -0.15 7.77
CA THR A 185 -7.49 1.32 7.67
C THR A 185 -7.11 2.05 8.95
N THR A 186 -7.02 1.35 10.08
CA THR A 186 -6.67 1.94 11.36
C THR A 186 -5.45 1.26 11.97
N ALA A 187 -4.42 2.06 12.24
CA ALA A 187 -3.25 1.61 12.99
C ALA A 187 -3.64 1.19 14.42
N LYS A 188 -3.23 -0.02 14.81
CA LYS A 188 -3.40 -0.60 16.15
C LYS A 188 -2.02 -0.76 16.79
N ALA A 189 -1.54 0.31 17.42
CA ALA A 189 -0.19 0.35 18.01
C ALA A 189 0.05 -0.72 19.10
N ASP A 190 -1.02 -1.22 19.71
CA ASP A 190 -1.02 -2.26 20.73
C ASP A 190 -1.09 -3.69 20.17
N VAL A 191 -1.32 -3.86 18.86
CA VAL A 191 -1.42 -5.17 18.21
C VAL A 191 -0.18 -5.41 17.32
N PRO A 192 0.67 -6.39 17.67
CA PRO A 192 1.85 -6.70 16.87
C PRO A 192 1.52 -6.96 15.40
N GLY A 193 2.26 -6.31 14.49
CA GLY A 193 2.06 -6.44 13.05
C GLY A 193 1.01 -5.51 12.43
N HIS A 194 0.27 -4.74 13.24
CA HIS A 194 -0.79 -3.82 12.77
C HIS A 194 -0.53 -2.36 13.17
N THR A 195 0.72 -1.95 13.29
CA THR A 195 1.10 -0.61 13.78
C THR A 195 0.85 0.52 12.77
N GLU A 196 0.53 0.20 11.52
CA GLU A 196 0.33 1.14 10.43
C GLU A 196 -0.97 0.81 9.67
N ALA A 197 -1.64 1.82 9.15
CA ALA A 197 -2.72 1.63 8.18
C ALA A 197 -2.13 1.32 6.79
N VAL A 198 -2.83 0.49 6.01
CA VAL A 198 -2.37 0.01 4.70
C VAL A 198 -3.36 0.31 3.57
N SER A 199 -4.17 1.36 3.73
CA SER A 199 -5.25 1.74 2.80
C SER A 199 -4.79 2.27 1.44
N ASP A 200 -3.58 2.82 1.36
CA ASP A 200 -3.20 3.70 0.25
C ASP A 200 -2.57 2.94 -0.94
N LEU A 201 -2.44 1.61 -0.83
CA LEU A 201 -1.84 0.80 -1.88
C LEU A 201 -2.76 0.67 -3.09
N VAL A 202 -2.37 1.27 -4.21
CA VAL A 202 -3.03 1.10 -5.51
C VAL A 202 -2.43 -0.07 -6.28
N ILE A 203 -3.28 -0.97 -6.76
CA ILE A 203 -2.92 -2.17 -7.52
C ILE A 203 -3.59 -2.19 -8.90
N PHE A 204 -3.12 -3.11 -9.74
CA PHE A 204 -3.74 -3.43 -11.03
C PHE A 204 -4.52 -4.73 -10.93
N ALA A 205 -5.85 -4.64 -10.96
CA ALA A 205 -6.77 -5.76 -10.81
C ALA A 205 -7.97 -5.62 -11.75
N GLY A 206 -8.63 -6.73 -12.01
CA GLY A 206 -9.82 -6.85 -12.83
C GLY A 206 -9.58 -6.56 -14.29
N LYS A 207 -10.67 -6.59 -15.05
CA LYS A 207 -10.72 -6.21 -16.47
C LYS A 207 -11.82 -5.17 -16.68
N PRO A 208 -11.61 -4.15 -17.53
CA PRO A 208 -12.65 -3.21 -17.88
C PRO A 208 -13.84 -3.94 -18.52
N LEU A 209 -15.05 -3.62 -18.07
CA LEU A 209 -16.26 -4.06 -18.73
C LEU A 209 -16.46 -3.27 -20.04
N PRO A 210 -17.08 -3.87 -21.08
CA PRO A 210 -17.40 -3.15 -22.30
C PRO A 210 -18.29 -1.95 -21.98
N THR A 211 -17.89 -0.75 -22.41
CA THR A 211 -18.74 0.43 -22.28
C THR A 211 -20.05 0.18 -23.02
N PRO A 212 -21.22 0.44 -22.41
CA PRO A 212 -22.49 0.27 -23.11
C PRO A 212 -22.50 1.19 -24.33
N THR A 213 -22.53 0.60 -25.52
CA THR A 213 -22.70 1.34 -26.78
C THR A 213 -24.00 2.10 -26.69
N SER A 214 -23.93 3.43 -26.59
CA SER A 214 -25.11 4.28 -26.67
C SER A 214 -25.79 4.01 -28.00
N THR A 215 -26.93 3.31 -27.97
CA THR A 215 -27.75 3.13 -29.16
C THR A 215 -28.32 4.50 -29.49
N PRO A 216 -28.08 5.06 -30.69
CA PRO A 216 -28.69 6.33 -31.05
C PRO A 216 -30.20 6.16 -31.00
N LYS A 217 -30.86 7.01 -30.21
CA LYS A 217 -32.32 7.06 -30.13
C LYS A 217 -32.87 7.50 -31.51
N PRO A 218 -33.87 6.82 -32.07
CA PRO A 218 -34.48 7.18 -33.34
C PRO A 218 -35.19 8.54 -33.29
#